data_AF-A0A967ESA8-F1
#
_entry.id   AF-A0A967ESA8-F1
#
_cell.length_a   1.000
_cell.length_b   1.000
_cell.length_c   1.000
_cell.angle_alpha   90.00
_cell.angle_beta   90.00
_cell.angle_gamma   90.00
#
_symmetry.space_group_name_H-M   'P 1'
#
loop_
_entity.id
_entity.type
_entity.pdbx_description
1 polymer ?
#
loop_
_entity_poly.entity_id
_entity_poly.type
_entity_poly.pdbx_seq_one_letter_code
_entity_poly.pdbx_strand_id
1 'polypeptide(L)'
;MSSDHRHGSVTAGAKHVGRLRITFGLVVTFMVVEAVTALISDSLALLSDAGHMATDALGLGMALAAIIAANRVRTSNKLTYGMYRLEILAALANAALLFAVGAYVLVEAVRRLREPVDVMSGPMLVVAVLGLIVNIVSWLLLRQGAKESLNLEGAFLEVMADAIGSVGVIVAALILRFTGWLYADPLFGAAIGLFILPRAWRLGRKAIRVLIEAAPTDVSVDEMRERLGAIPGVVDVHDLHVWTLTSDMNVASAHLMIDHEPNSHPVLDQARDLLKEEYGIAHATLQVEPNTHEGCEDATC
;
A
#
# COMPACT_ATOMS: atom_id res chain seq x y z
N MET A 1 20.24 35.56 -15.30
CA MET A 1 20.28 34.91 -13.98
C MET A 1 19.24 33.80 -14.01
N SER A 2 19.71 32.56 -13.88
CA SER A 2 18.98 31.31 -14.11
C SER A 2 17.93 31.05 -13.04
N SER A 3 16.68 30.86 -13.46
CA SER A 3 15.62 30.26 -12.65
C SER A 3 15.71 28.74 -12.79
N ASP A 4 16.37 28.14 -11.81
CA ASP A 4 16.56 26.69 -11.67
C ASP A 4 15.31 26.08 -11.01
N HIS A 5 14.36 25.62 -11.84
CA HIS A 5 13.17 24.90 -11.36
C HIS A 5 13.51 23.41 -11.22
N ARG A 6 13.85 23.01 -9.99
CA ARG A 6 14.11 21.63 -9.62
C ARG A 6 12.86 20.74 -9.83
N HIS A 7 13.11 19.66 -10.56
CA HIS A 7 12.31 18.48 -10.86
C HIS A 7 11.23 18.11 -9.83
N GLY A 8 9.96 18.35 -10.18
CA GLY A 8 8.90 17.42 -9.81
C GLY A 8 9.08 16.15 -10.65
N SER A 9 9.28 15.01 -9.99
CA SER A 9 9.41 13.70 -10.64
C SER A 9 8.10 13.31 -11.34
N VAL A 10 7.89 13.86 -12.54
CA VAL A 10 7.02 13.25 -13.55
C VAL A 10 7.73 11.96 -13.92
N THR A 11 7.35 10.90 -13.22
CA THR A 11 7.94 9.58 -13.19
C THR A 11 8.16 9.04 -14.60
N ALA A 12 9.24 8.26 -14.78
CA ALA A 12 9.51 7.44 -15.96
C ALA A 12 8.32 6.57 -16.46
N GLY A 13 7.23 6.50 -15.68
CA GLY A 13 5.97 5.85 -15.99
C GLY A 13 5.27 6.34 -17.26
N ALA A 14 5.36 7.62 -17.65
CA ALA A 14 4.70 8.13 -18.86
C ALA A 14 5.25 7.49 -20.15
N LYS A 15 6.55 7.17 -20.19
CA LYS A 15 7.22 6.51 -21.33
C LYS A 15 6.92 5.01 -21.44
N HIS A 16 6.36 4.42 -20.38
CA HIS A 16 6.12 2.98 -20.26
C HIS A 16 4.67 2.58 -19.97
N VAL A 17 3.71 3.52 -20.00
CA VAL A 17 2.27 3.24 -19.80
C VAL A 17 1.77 2.09 -20.69
N GLY A 18 2.21 2.04 -21.95
CA GLY A 18 1.84 0.95 -22.86
C GLY A 18 2.32 -0.43 -22.37
N ARG A 19 3.55 -0.52 -21.85
CA ARG A 19 4.09 -1.75 -21.26
C ARG A 19 3.36 -2.09 -19.97
N LEU A 20 3.10 -1.11 -19.11
CA LEU A 20 2.36 -1.30 -17.86
C LEU A 20 0.94 -1.82 -18.09
N ARG A 21 0.24 -1.32 -19.13
CA ARG A 21 -1.08 -1.84 -19.53
C ARG A 21 -1.02 -3.30 -19.98
N ILE A 22 -0.01 -3.65 -20.75
CA ILE A 22 0.19 -5.03 -21.21
C ILE A 22 0.48 -5.94 -20.01
N THR A 23 1.39 -5.54 -19.12
CA THR A 23 1.71 -6.30 -17.89
C THR A 23 0.48 -6.46 -17.00
N PHE A 24 -0.28 -5.39 -16.75
CA PHE A 24 -1.54 -5.46 -16.00
C PHE A 24 -2.54 -6.42 -16.65
N GLY A 25 -2.72 -6.34 -17.98
CA GLY A 25 -3.59 -7.26 -18.71
C GLY A 25 -3.15 -8.72 -18.58
N LEU A 26 -1.85 -8.99 -18.66
CA LEU A 26 -1.30 -10.34 -18.48
C LEU A 26 -1.54 -10.87 -17.07
N VAL A 27 -1.23 -10.08 -16.04
CA VAL A 27 -1.40 -10.46 -14.63
C VAL A 27 -2.88 -10.72 -14.32
N VAL A 28 -3.79 -9.83 -14.73
CA VAL A 28 -5.23 -10.02 -14.53
C VAL A 28 -5.73 -11.27 -15.26
N THR A 29 -5.27 -11.50 -16.50
CA THR A 29 -5.66 -12.69 -17.26
C THR A 29 -5.18 -13.96 -16.57
N PHE A 30 -3.93 -13.99 -16.11
CA PHE A 30 -3.38 -15.14 -15.42
C PHE A 30 -4.05 -15.38 -14.07
N MET A 31 -4.29 -14.34 -13.27
CA MET A 31 -5.07 -14.40 -12.03
C MET A 31 -6.45 -15.05 -12.26
N VAL A 32 -7.15 -14.70 -13.34
CA VAL A 32 -8.44 -15.32 -13.69
C VAL A 32 -8.26 -16.79 -14.04
N VAL A 33 -7.24 -17.15 -14.83
CA VAL A 33 -6.93 -18.54 -15.18
C VAL A 33 -6.64 -19.37 -13.93
N GLU A 34 -5.86 -18.84 -12.99
CA GLU A 34 -5.53 -19.49 -11.73
C GLU A 34 -6.77 -19.65 -10.85
N ALA A 35 -7.55 -18.60 -10.66
CA ALA A 35 -8.78 -18.64 -9.86
C ALA A 35 -9.78 -19.66 -10.42
N VAL A 36 -10.00 -19.66 -11.73
CA VAL A 36 -10.89 -20.63 -12.39
C VAL A 36 -10.33 -22.05 -12.25
N THR A 37 -9.03 -22.24 -12.45
CA THR A 37 -8.40 -23.57 -12.28
C THR A 37 -8.44 -24.03 -10.84
N ALA A 38 -8.26 -23.14 -9.86
CA ALA A 38 -8.38 -23.43 -8.44
C ALA A 38 -9.77 -23.97 -8.10
N LEU A 39 -10.82 -23.32 -8.60
CA LEU A 39 -12.21 -23.72 -8.39
C LEU A 39 -12.56 -25.04 -9.09
N ILE A 40 -12.06 -25.26 -10.32
CA ILE A 40 -12.30 -26.51 -11.06
C ILE A 40 -11.53 -27.69 -10.44
N SER A 41 -10.28 -27.47 -10.05
CA SER A 41 -9.43 -28.50 -9.45
C SER A 41 -9.70 -28.72 -7.96
N ASP A 42 -10.53 -27.86 -7.37
CA ASP A 42 -10.81 -27.74 -5.95
C ASP A 42 -9.52 -27.63 -5.13
N SER A 43 -8.50 -26.88 -5.59
CA SER A 43 -7.19 -26.74 -4.92
C SER A 43 -7.13 -25.49 -4.04
N LEU A 44 -6.85 -25.68 -2.75
CA LEU A 44 -6.65 -24.57 -1.81
C LEU A 44 -5.33 -23.84 -2.04
N ALA A 45 -4.31 -24.57 -2.49
CA ALA A 45 -3.00 -23.98 -2.75
C ALA A 45 -3.07 -23.02 -3.95
N LEU A 46 -3.74 -23.38 -5.06
CA LEU A 46 -3.98 -22.46 -6.19
C LEU A 46 -4.87 -21.30 -5.81
N LEU A 47 -5.90 -21.53 -4.99
CA LEU A 47 -6.80 -20.45 -4.58
C LEU A 47 -6.06 -19.38 -3.76
N SER A 48 -5.14 -19.82 -2.90
CA SER A 48 -4.28 -18.91 -2.14
C SER A 48 -3.31 -18.14 -3.03
N ASP A 49 -2.75 -18.79 -4.05
CA ASP A 49 -1.85 -18.17 -5.05
C ASP A 49 -2.59 -17.14 -5.91
N ALA A 50 -3.80 -17.47 -6.37
CA ALA A 50 -4.68 -16.54 -7.10
C ALA A 50 -5.05 -15.30 -6.26
N GLY A 51 -5.23 -15.49 -4.94
CA GLY A 51 -5.41 -14.38 -4.00
C GLY A 51 -4.20 -13.45 -3.94
N HIS A 52 -2.99 -14.01 -3.97
CA HIS A 52 -1.77 -13.23 -4.07
C HIS A 52 -1.68 -12.45 -5.39
N MET A 53 -1.93 -13.11 -6.53
CA MET A 53 -1.94 -12.47 -7.85
C MET A 53 -2.97 -11.33 -7.97
N ALA A 54 -4.07 -11.38 -7.20
CA ALA A 54 -5.03 -10.29 -7.12
C ALA A 54 -4.43 -9.02 -6.47
N THR A 55 -3.50 -9.17 -5.53
CA THR A 55 -2.77 -8.04 -4.94
C THR A 55 -1.83 -7.40 -5.95
N ASP A 56 -1.09 -8.19 -6.72
CA ASP A 56 -0.23 -7.69 -7.79
C ASP A 56 -1.03 -6.94 -8.86
N ALA A 57 -2.17 -7.52 -9.25
CA ALA A 57 -3.11 -6.89 -10.17
C ALA A 57 -3.59 -5.54 -9.62
N LEU A 58 -3.98 -5.47 -8.35
CA LEU A 58 -4.44 -4.22 -7.73
C LEU A 58 -3.33 -3.18 -7.63
N GLY A 59 -2.10 -3.58 -7.27
CA GLY A 59 -0.93 -2.69 -7.26
C GLY A 59 -0.63 -2.08 -8.63
N LEU A 60 -0.55 -2.93 -9.67
CA LEU A 60 -0.35 -2.49 -11.06
C LEU A 60 -1.51 -1.64 -11.58
N GLY A 61 -2.75 -2.00 -11.22
CA GLY A 61 -3.96 -1.26 -11.56
C GLY A 61 -3.96 0.14 -10.95
N MET A 62 -3.57 0.27 -9.68
CA MET A 62 -3.41 1.57 -9.01
C MET A 62 -2.32 2.42 -9.66
N ALA A 63 -1.14 1.84 -9.94
CA ALA A 63 -0.06 2.56 -10.63
C ALA A 63 -0.51 3.06 -12.02
N LEU A 64 -1.23 2.23 -12.77
CA LEU A 64 -1.79 2.61 -14.07
C LEU A 64 -2.86 3.70 -13.93
N ALA A 65 -3.76 3.59 -12.96
CA ALA A 65 -4.78 4.58 -12.68
C ALA A 65 -4.16 5.92 -12.26
N ALA A 66 -3.12 5.91 -11.43
CA ALA A 66 -2.37 7.09 -11.02
C ALA A 66 -1.73 7.80 -12.23
N ILE A 67 -1.08 7.06 -13.14
CA ILE A 67 -0.50 7.65 -14.35
C ILE A 67 -1.58 8.20 -15.30
N ILE A 68 -2.70 7.49 -15.47
CA ILE A 68 -3.82 7.96 -16.30
C ILE A 68 -4.45 9.21 -15.67
N ALA A 69 -4.62 9.23 -14.35
CA ALA A 69 -5.14 10.36 -13.61
C ALA A 69 -4.19 11.55 -13.69
N ALA A 70 -2.89 11.39 -13.47
CA ALA A 70 -1.90 12.45 -13.61
C ALA A 70 -1.92 13.11 -15.01
N ASN A 71 -2.12 12.30 -16.06
CA ASN A 71 -2.28 12.81 -17.43
C ASN A 71 -3.63 13.48 -17.70
N ARG A 72 -4.65 13.25 -16.85
CA ARG A 72 -6.01 13.83 -16.95
C ARG A 72 -6.29 14.93 -15.92
N VAL A 73 -5.45 15.12 -14.89
CA VAL A 73 -5.63 16.13 -13.82
C VAL A 73 -5.23 17.52 -14.32
N ARG A 74 -5.92 17.94 -15.38
CA ARG A 74 -6.13 19.33 -15.75
C ARG A 74 -7.60 19.74 -15.67
N THR A 75 -8.50 18.83 -15.23
CA THR A 75 -9.96 19.07 -15.29
C THR A 75 -10.72 18.38 -14.16
N SER A 76 -10.82 19.01 -12.99
CA SER A 76 -12.04 19.05 -12.16
C SER A 76 -11.77 19.82 -10.86
N ASN A 77 -12.38 21.00 -10.69
CA ASN A 77 -12.29 21.81 -9.46
C ASN A 77 -13.02 21.18 -8.25
N LYS A 78 -13.60 19.98 -8.39
CA LYS A 78 -14.36 19.31 -7.32
C LYS A 78 -13.50 18.44 -6.40
N LEU A 79 -12.27 18.12 -6.79
CA LEU A 79 -11.35 17.28 -6.02
C LEU A 79 -10.11 18.11 -5.66
N THR A 80 -10.19 18.87 -4.57
CA THR A 80 -9.18 19.86 -4.15
C THR A 80 -7.83 19.23 -3.82
N TYR A 81 -7.84 18.03 -3.25
CA TYR A 81 -6.66 17.20 -3.04
C TYR A 81 -6.48 16.13 -4.14
N GLY A 82 -7.23 16.15 -5.23
CA GLY A 82 -7.16 15.11 -6.26
C GLY A 82 -7.66 13.74 -5.77
N MET A 83 -7.02 12.66 -6.25
CA MET A 83 -7.49 11.28 -6.11
C MET A 83 -6.74 10.45 -5.05
N TYR A 84 -5.95 11.09 -4.17
CA TYR A 84 -5.08 10.40 -3.21
C TYR A 84 -5.83 9.41 -2.31
N ARG A 85 -7.04 9.74 -1.83
CA ARG A 85 -7.82 8.82 -0.97
C ARG A 85 -8.30 7.55 -1.69
N LEU A 86 -8.40 7.53 -3.02
CA LEU A 86 -8.76 6.32 -3.75
C LEU A 86 -7.66 5.26 -3.70
N GLU A 87 -6.40 5.67 -3.63
CA GLU A 87 -5.26 4.77 -3.40
C GLU A 87 -5.44 4.00 -2.09
N ILE A 88 -5.80 4.72 -1.03
CA ILE A 88 -6.01 4.15 0.31
C ILE A 88 -7.23 3.23 0.35
N LEU A 89 -8.32 3.60 -0.31
CA LEU A 89 -9.51 2.75 -0.43
C LEU A 89 -9.23 1.48 -1.22
N ALA A 90 -8.45 1.56 -2.30
CA ALA A 90 -8.03 0.39 -3.07
C ALA A 90 -7.09 -0.51 -2.26
N ALA A 91 -6.15 0.06 -1.49
CA ALA A 91 -5.31 -0.71 -0.57
C ALA A 91 -6.13 -1.41 0.53
N LEU A 92 -7.17 -0.76 1.07
CA LEU A 92 -8.08 -1.36 2.03
C LEU A 92 -8.92 -2.50 1.42
N ALA A 93 -9.47 -2.28 0.22
CA ALA A 93 -10.21 -3.32 -0.51
C ALA A 93 -9.31 -4.54 -0.81
N ASN A 94 -8.05 -4.30 -1.19
CA ASN A 94 -7.08 -5.38 -1.37
C ASN A 94 -6.81 -6.15 -0.07
N ALA A 95 -6.56 -5.43 1.01
CA ALA A 95 -6.34 -6.04 2.33
C ALA A 95 -7.53 -6.89 2.77
N ALA A 96 -8.76 -6.40 2.54
CA ALA A 96 -9.99 -7.13 2.85
C ALA A 96 -10.13 -8.40 1.99
N LEU A 97 -9.82 -8.33 0.69
CA LEU A 97 -9.85 -9.48 -0.22
C LEU A 97 -8.84 -10.55 0.23
N LEU A 98 -7.58 -10.17 0.46
CA LEU A 98 -6.55 -11.08 0.94
C LEU A 98 -6.92 -11.72 2.28
N PHE A 99 -7.49 -10.93 3.19
CA PHE A 99 -7.93 -11.44 4.49
C PHE A 99 -9.06 -12.46 4.33
N ALA A 100 -10.04 -12.18 3.45
CA ALA A 100 -11.15 -13.09 3.17
C ALA A 100 -10.66 -14.40 2.53
N VAL A 101 -9.81 -14.32 1.50
CA VAL A 101 -9.24 -15.51 0.83
C VAL A 101 -8.38 -16.31 1.80
N GLY A 102 -7.48 -15.66 2.54
CA GLY A 102 -6.62 -16.33 3.52
C GLY A 102 -7.42 -17.01 4.64
N ALA A 103 -8.43 -16.33 5.20
CA ALA A 103 -9.30 -16.91 6.22
C ALA A 103 -10.11 -18.10 5.67
N TYR A 104 -10.64 -17.97 4.46
CA TYR A 104 -11.35 -19.06 3.77
C TYR A 104 -10.44 -20.28 3.57
N VAL A 105 -9.23 -20.08 3.04
CA VAL A 105 -8.24 -21.16 2.82
C VAL A 105 -7.90 -21.86 4.13
N LEU A 106 -7.73 -21.15 5.26
CA LEU A 106 -7.45 -21.78 6.55
C LEU A 106 -8.63 -22.59 7.08
N VAL A 107 -9.85 -22.05 7.00
CA VAL A 107 -11.06 -22.76 7.45
C VAL A 107 -11.25 -24.04 6.62
N GLU A 108 -11.12 -23.93 5.30
CA GLU A 108 -11.29 -25.07 4.39
C GLU A 108 -10.15 -26.08 4.53
N ALA A 109 -8.90 -25.64 4.77
CA ALA A 109 -7.79 -26.54 5.05
C ALA A 109 -8.03 -27.38 6.31
N VAL A 110 -8.51 -26.76 7.41
CA VAL A 110 -8.87 -27.48 8.64
C VAL A 110 -10.01 -28.48 8.40
N ARG A 111 -11.00 -28.11 7.57
CA ARG A 111 -12.08 -29.01 7.18
C ARG A 111 -11.56 -30.21 6.38
N ARG A 112 -10.69 -29.99 5.40
CA ARG A 112 -10.12 -31.04 4.54
C ARG A 112 -9.14 -31.98 5.25
N LEU A 113 -8.54 -31.53 6.35
CA LEU A 113 -7.80 -32.41 7.25
C LEU A 113 -8.70 -33.44 7.96
N ARG A 114 -10.01 -33.16 8.08
CA ARG A 114 -11.00 -34.08 8.67
C ARG A 114 -11.73 -34.90 7.61
N GLU A 115 -12.08 -34.28 6.49
CA GLU A 115 -12.78 -34.89 5.36
C GLU A 115 -11.97 -34.64 4.08
N PRO A 116 -11.06 -35.56 3.71
CA PRO A 116 -10.19 -35.38 2.55
C PRO A 116 -10.99 -35.26 1.25
N VAL A 117 -10.63 -34.29 0.43
CA VAL A 117 -11.19 -34.07 -0.91
C VAL A 117 -10.14 -34.44 -1.95
N ASP A 118 -10.58 -35.07 -3.05
CA ASP A 118 -9.70 -35.40 -4.16
C ASP A 118 -9.47 -34.16 -5.04
N VAL A 119 -8.22 -33.72 -5.13
CA VAL A 119 -7.82 -32.51 -5.86
C VAL A 119 -7.29 -32.91 -7.24
N MET A 120 -7.69 -32.20 -8.29
CA MET A 120 -7.23 -32.52 -9.64
C MET A 120 -5.77 -32.12 -9.83
N SER A 121 -4.84 -33.04 -9.55
CA SER A 121 -3.40 -32.77 -9.54
C SER A 121 -2.83 -32.36 -10.91
N GLY A 122 -3.48 -32.73 -12.02
CA GLY A 122 -3.03 -32.43 -13.39
C GLY A 122 -3.09 -30.93 -13.72
N PRO A 123 -4.30 -30.33 -13.76
CA PRO A 123 -4.46 -28.88 -13.94
C PRO A 123 -3.68 -28.06 -12.91
N MET A 124 -3.70 -28.49 -11.65
CA MET A 124 -2.93 -27.91 -10.55
C MET A 124 -1.44 -27.80 -10.89
N LEU A 125 -0.81 -28.89 -11.34
CA LEU A 125 0.61 -28.92 -11.67
C LEU A 125 0.94 -28.03 -12.87
N VAL A 126 0.12 -28.06 -13.93
CA VAL A 126 0.36 -27.25 -15.14
C VAL A 126 0.36 -25.76 -14.80
N VAL A 127 -0.65 -25.31 -14.06
CA VAL A 127 -0.77 -23.90 -13.67
C VAL A 127 0.37 -23.49 -12.74
N ALA A 128 0.70 -24.32 -11.73
CA ALA A 128 1.79 -24.00 -10.80
C ALA A 128 3.15 -23.91 -11.49
N VAL A 129 3.42 -24.76 -12.48
CA VAL A 129 4.65 -24.69 -13.29
C VAL A 129 4.67 -23.43 -14.16
N LEU A 130 3.55 -23.07 -14.78
CA LEU A 130 3.46 -21.83 -15.56
C LEU A 130 3.65 -20.59 -14.68
N GLY A 131 3.04 -20.55 -13.50
CA GLY A 131 3.21 -19.49 -12.51
C GLY A 131 4.67 -19.35 -12.07
N LEU A 132 5.33 -20.46 -11.76
CA LEU A 132 6.75 -20.47 -11.43
C LEU A 132 7.62 -19.94 -12.58
N ILE A 133 7.32 -20.31 -13.84
CA ILE A 133 8.05 -19.78 -15.01
C ILE A 133 7.88 -18.26 -15.10
N VAL A 134 6.65 -17.76 -14.94
CA VAL A 134 6.36 -16.31 -14.97
C VAL A 134 7.14 -15.60 -13.86
N ASN A 135 7.11 -16.11 -12.62
CA ASN A 135 7.83 -15.53 -11.50
C ASN A 135 9.35 -15.53 -11.70
N ILE A 136 9.92 -16.61 -12.26
CA ILE A 136 11.35 -16.67 -12.61
C ILE A 136 11.70 -15.67 -13.71
N VAL A 137 10.87 -15.52 -14.74
CA VAL A 137 11.09 -14.53 -15.81
C VAL A 137 11.04 -13.11 -15.25
N SER A 138 10.03 -12.80 -14.43
CA SER A 138 9.91 -11.51 -13.72
C SER A 138 11.15 -11.25 -12.87
N TRP A 139 11.61 -12.24 -12.10
CA TRP A 139 12.82 -12.15 -11.30
C TRP A 139 14.08 -11.86 -12.14
N LEU A 140 14.28 -12.59 -13.24
CA LEU A 140 15.44 -12.41 -14.13
C LEU A 140 15.46 -11.02 -14.77
N LEU A 141 14.28 -10.49 -15.14
CA LEU A 141 14.14 -9.15 -15.69
C LEU A 141 14.43 -8.07 -14.65
N LEU A 142 14.01 -8.26 -13.40
CA LEU A 142 14.20 -7.30 -12.31
C LEU A 142 15.62 -7.33 -11.71
N ARG A 143 16.34 -8.46 -11.81
CA ARG A 143 17.70 -8.62 -11.30
C ARG A 143 18.71 -7.61 -11.89
N GLN A 144 18.47 -7.11 -13.10
CA GLN A 144 19.34 -6.11 -13.72
C GLN A 144 19.23 -4.72 -13.07
N GLY A 145 18.11 -4.39 -12.42
CA GLY A 145 17.92 -3.13 -11.69
C GLY A 145 18.22 -3.22 -10.18
N ALA A 146 18.22 -4.42 -9.60
CA ALA A 146 18.23 -4.66 -8.15
C ALA A 146 19.47 -4.15 -7.37
N LYS A 147 20.50 -3.63 -8.04
CA LYS A 147 21.68 -3.06 -7.37
C LYS A 147 21.53 -1.59 -6.95
N GLU A 148 20.40 -0.94 -7.28
CA GLU A 148 20.32 0.54 -7.23
C GLU A 148 19.32 1.12 -6.20
N SER A 149 18.42 0.35 -5.57
CA SER A 149 17.50 0.93 -4.54
C SER A 149 16.85 -0.08 -3.59
N LEU A 150 16.57 0.37 -2.35
CA LEU A 150 15.83 -0.38 -1.31
C LEU A 150 14.42 -0.80 -1.74
N ASN A 151 13.75 -0.01 -2.60
CA ASN A 151 12.45 -0.40 -3.16
C ASN A 151 12.53 -1.67 -4.02
N LEU A 152 13.68 -1.94 -4.67
CA LEU A 152 13.88 -3.15 -5.44
C LEU A 152 14.19 -4.36 -4.57
N GLU A 153 14.73 -4.15 -3.36
CA GLU A 153 14.88 -5.21 -2.36
C GLU A 153 13.51 -5.70 -1.86
N GLY A 154 12.57 -4.77 -1.63
CA GLY A 154 11.18 -5.09 -1.32
C GLY A 154 10.50 -5.92 -2.41
N ALA A 155 10.57 -5.47 -3.65
CA ALA A 155 10.04 -6.21 -4.81
C ALA A 155 10.71 -7.58 -5.01
N PHE A 156 12.01 -7.70 -4.70
CA PHE A 156 12.73 -8.98 -4.76
C PHE A 156 12.23 -9.97 -3.71
N LEU A 157 12.00 -9.51 -2.47
CA LEU A 157 11.47 -10.37 -1.40
C LEU A 157 10.05 -10.86 -1.70
N GLU A 158 9.26 -10.04 -2.40
CA GLU A 158 7.91 -10.39 -2.85
C GLU A 158 7.96 -11.49 -3.92
N VAL A 159 8.71 -11.29 -5.01
CA VAL A 159 8.88 -12.31 -6.06
C VAL A 159 9.48 -13.62 -5.51
N MET A 160 10.38 -13.54 -4.53
CA MET A 160 10.94 -14.72 -3.88
C MET A 160 9.89 -15.45 -3.04
N ALA A 161 8.99 -14.72 -2.39
CA ALA A 161 7.88 -15.31 -1.65
C ALA A 161 6.91 -16.05 -2.58
N ASP A 162 6.62 -15.48 -3.76
CA ASP A 162 5.71 -16.09 -4.74
C ASP A 162 6.32 -17.33 -5.37
N ALA A 163 7.62 -17.27 -5.69
CA ALA A 163 8.36 -18.44 -6.16
C ALA A 163 8.33 -19.58 -5.13
N ILE A 164 8.47 -19.27 -3.83
CA ILE A 164 8.33 -20.28 -2.76
C ILE A 164 6.90 -20.84 -2.72
N GLY A 165 5.89 -19.97 -2.89
CA GLY A 165 4.48 -20.35 -3.00
C GLY A 165 4.26 -21.34 -4.15
N SER A 166 4.63 -20.97 -5.37
CA SER A 166 4.47 -21.83 -6.56
C SER A 166 5.24 -23.14 -6.44
N VAL A 167 6.45 -23.14 -5.86
CA VAL A 167 7.19 -24.38 -5.56
C VAL A 167 6.42 -25.25 -4.56
N GLY A 168 5.83 -24.67 -3.52
CA GLY A 168 4.99 -25.37 -2.57
C GLY A 168 3.80 -26.05 -3.24
N VAL A 169 3.11 -25.34 -4.15
CA VAL A 169 2.00 -25.89 -4.95
C VAL A 169 2.47 -27.05 -5.84
N ILE A 170 3.60 -26.90 -6.53
CA ILE A 170 4.17 -27.97 -7.39
C ILE A 170 4.48 -29.20 -6.54
N VAL A 171 5.12 -29.04 -5.39
CA VAL A 171 5.44 -30.13 -4.47
C VAL A 171 4.16 -30.82 -4.00
N ALA A 172 3.12 -30.05 -3.62
CA ALA A 172 1.82 -30.61 -3.25
C ALA A 172 1.20 -31.44 -4.37
N ALA A 173 1.20 -30.92 -5.60
CA ALA A 173 0.65 -31.60 -6.78
C ALA A 173 1.41 -32.89 -7.11
N LEU A 174 2.75 -32.88 -7.01
CA LEU A 174 3.58 -34.07 -7.24
C LEU A 174 3.36 -35.13 -6.17
N ILE A 175 3.31 -34.73 -4.90
CA ILE A 175 3.03 -35.67 -3.80
C ILE A 175 1.67 -36.31 -4.01
N LEU A 176 0.63 -35.51 -4.29
CA LEU A 176 -0.70 -36.02 -4.59
C LEU A 176 -0.69 -36.99 -5.79
N ARG A 177 -0.01 -36.63 -6.88
CA ARG A 177 0.05 -37.44 -8.11
C ARG A 177 0.73 -38.80 -7.91
N PHE A 178 1.83 -38.85 -7.17
CA PHE A 178 2.63 -40.07 -7.03
C PHE A 178 2.26 -40.92 -5.81
N THR A 179 1.78 -40.30 -4.73
CA THR A 179 1.48 -41.00 -3.47
C THR A 179 -0.02 -41.12 -3.19
N GLY A 180 -0.86 -40.32 -3.85
CA GLY A 180 -2.27 -40.19 -3.52
C GLY A 180 -2.53 -39.49 -2.18
N TRP A 181 -1.54 -38.81 -1.59
CA TRP A 181 -1.69 -38.18 -0.29
C TRP A 181 -2.52 -36.89 -0.39
N LEU A 182 -3.82 -37.03 -0.15
CA LEU A 182 -4.84 -35.96 -0.26
C LEU A 182 -4.61 -34.77 0.69
N TYR A 183 -3.76 -34.94 1.71
CA TYR A 183 -3.48 -33.89 2.71
C TYR A 183 -2.41 -32.88 2.26
N ALA A 184 -1.72 -33.14 1.14
CA ALA A 184 -0.67 -32.24 0.67
C ALA A 184 -1.24 -30.84 0.34
N ASP A 185 -2.28 -30.76 -0.49
CA ASP A 185 -2.91 -29.49 -0.87
C ASP A 185 -3.40 -28.64 0.31
N PRO A 186 -4.19 -29.15 1.28
CA PRO A 186 -4.63 -28.35 2.41
C PRO A 186 -3.48 -27.91 3.34
N LEU A 187 -2.41 -28.69 3.48
CA LEU A 187 -1.23 -28.29 4.26
C LEU A 187 -0.47 -27.13 3.62
N PHE A 188 -0.18 -27.22 2.31
CA PHE A 188 0.50 -26.15 1.59
C PHE A 188 -0.39 -24.91 1.44
N GLY A 189 -1.68 -25.08 1.15
CA GLY A 189 -2.66 -23.99 1.15
C GLY A 189 -2.72 -23.28 2.49
N ALA A 190 -2.77 -24.01 3.60
CA ALA A 190 -2.76 -23.42 4.94
C ALA A 190 -1.44 -22.66 5.24
N ALA A 191 -0.30 -23.19 4.82
CA ALA A 191 0.99 -22.53 4.99
C ALA A 191 1.05 -21.19 4.24
N ILE A 192 0.58 -21.15 2.98
CA ILE A 192 0.52 -19.93 2.18
C ILE A 192 -0.50 -18.95 2.79
N GLY A 193 -1.68 -19.43 3.21
CA GLY A 193 -2.68 -18.61 3.89
C GLY A 193 -2.16 -17.95 5.18
N LEU A 194 -1.48 -18.71 6.05
CA LEU A 194 -0.85 -18.20 7.28
C LEU A 194 0.24 -17.16 7.00
N PHE A 195 0.91 -17.26 5.86
CA PHE A 195 1.94 -16.31 5.45
C PHE A 195 1.36 -15.00 4.90
N ILE A 196 0.20 -15.05 4.24
CA ILE A 196 -0.47 -13.87 3.65
C ILE A 196 -1.24 -13.06 4.71
N LEU A 197 -1.95 -13.71 5.64
CA LEU A 197 -2.83 -13.03 6.59
C LEU A 197 -2.16 -11.91 7.43
N PRO A 198 -0.95 -12.08 8.00
CA PRO A 198 -0.29 -11.01 8.74
C PRO A 198 0.09 -9.81 7.87
N ARG A 199 0.34 -10.02 6.57
CA ARG A 199 0.60 -8.93 5.62
C ARG A 199 -0.69 -8.17 5.32
N ALA A 200 -1.76 -8.90 4.99
CA ALA A 200 -3.08 -8.33 4.75
C ALA A 200 -3.57 -7.50 5.95
N TRP A 201 -3.40 -8.02 7.18
CA TRP A 201 -3.74 -7.29 8.41
C TRP A 201 -2.94 -5.99 8.57
N ARG A 202 -1.62 -6.03 8.36
CA ARG A 202 -0.76 -4.85 8.45
C ARG A 202 -1.14 -3.80 7.39
N LEU A 203 -1.40 -4.22 6.16
CA LEU A 203 -1.85 -3.34 5.08
C LEU A 203 -3.20 -2.69 5.42
N GLY A 204 -4.18 -3.49 5.84
CA GLY A 204 -5.51 -3.01 6.24
C GLY A 204 -5.44 -2.02 7.40
N ARG A 205 -4.65 -2.32 8.45
CA ARG A 205 -4.47 -1.42 9.59
C ARG A 205 -3.85 -0.08 9.17
N LYS A 206 -2.87 -0.08 8.25
CA LYS A 206 -2.29 1.15 7.70
C LYS A 206 -3.34 1.96 6.94
N ALA A 207 -4.10 1.33 6.05
CA ALA A 207 -5.13 2.01 5.28
C ALA A 207 -6.24 2.59 6.16
N ILE A 208 -6.70 1.84 7.17
CA ILE A 208 -7.68 2.34 8.16
C ILE A 208 -7.12 3.55 8.91
N ARG A 209 -5.86 3.50 9.37
CA ARG A 209 -5.22 4.62 10.08
C ARG A 209 -5.23 5.91 9.26
N VAL A 210 -4.98 5.80 7.96
CA VAL A 210 -5.04 6.93 7.03
C VAL A 210 -6.47 7.43 6.85
N LEU A 211 -7.46 6.53 6.74
CA LEU A 211 -8.88 6.91 6.58
C LEU A 211 -9.49 7.58 7.81
N ILE A 212 -9.04 7.21 9.01
CA ILE A 212 -9.47 7.86 10.26
C ILE A 212 -8.66 9.12 10.59
N GLU A 213 -7.81 9.58 9.65
CA GLU A 213 -7.03 10.81 9.78
C GLU A 213 -6.10 10.81 11.01
N ALA A 214 -5.61 9.64 11.40
CA ALA A 214 -4.68 9.54 12.53
C ALA A 214 -3.30 10.08 12.15
N ALA A 215 -2.61 10.61 13.17
CA ALA A 215 -1.24 11.11 13.01
C ALA A 215 -0.28 10.03 12.47
N PRO A 216 0.74 10.44 11.68
CA PRO A 216 1.81 9.55 11.22
C PRO A 216 2.47 8.81 12.38
N THR A 217 2.95 7.58 12.15
CA THR A 217 3.54 6.75 13.22
C THR A 217 4.88 7.27 13.74
N ASP A 218 5.55 8.06 12.93
CA ASP A 218 6.89 8.61 13.09
C ASP A 218 6.87 10.05 13.62
N VAL A 219 5.69 10.64 13.81
CA VAL A 219 5.52 12.01 14.29
C VAL A 219 4.88 12.00 15.68
N SER A 220 5.57 12.60 16.65
CA SER A 220 4.99 12.94 17.95
C SER A 220 4.30 14.30 17.86
N VAL A 221 2.97 14.32 18.00
CA VAL A 221 2.18 15.56 17.96
C VAL A 221 2.53 16.47 19.15
N ASP A 222 2.82 15.89 20.31
CA ASP A 222 3.19 16.66 21.50
C ASP A 222 4.58 17.31 21.34
N GLU A 223 5.55 16.56 20.80
CA GLU A 223 6.87 17.12 20.47
C GLU A 223 6.75 18.23 19.42
N MET A 224 5.93 18.02 18.38
CA MET A 224 5.67 19.06 17.38
C MET A 224 5.06 20.32 18.00
N ARG A 225 4.12 20.17 18.94
CA ARG A 225 3.53 21.31 19.68
C ARG A 225 4.61 22.06 20.47
N GLU A 226 5.46 21.35 21.20
CA GLU A 226 6.55 21.95 21.97
C GLU A 226 7.54 22.70 21.07
N ARG A 227 7.90 22.10 19.92
CA ARG A 227 8.82 22.71 18.95
C ARG A 227 8.24 23.95 18.29
N LEU A 228 6.95 23.94 17.94
CA LEU A 228 6.26 25.12 17.44
C LEU A 228 6.13 26.22 18.50
N GLY A 229 5.86 25.85 19.75
CA GLY A 229 5.80 26.78 20.88
C GLY A 229 7.15 27.40 21.25
N ALA A 230 8.25 26.75 20.88
CA ALA A 230 9.61 27.28 21.08
C ALA A 230 10.03 28.35 20.06
N ILE A 231 9.20 28.61 19.02
CA ILE A 231 9.48 29.67 18.03
C ILE A 231 9.34 31.04 18.70
N PRO A 232 10.34 31.94 18.58
CA PRO A 232 10.25 33.27 19.16
C PRO A 232 9.01 34.02 18.67
N GLY A 233 8.22 34.54 19.61
CA GLY A 233 6.98 35.27 19.35
C GLY A 233 5.72 34.42 19.42
N VAL A 234 5.82 33.09 19.50
CA VAL A 234 4.70 32.18 19.78
C VAL A 234 4.44 32.16 21.29
N VAL A 235 3.18 32.39 21.67
CA VAL A 235 2.68 32.34 23.04
C VAL A 235 2.02 31.00 23.33
N ASP A 236 1.26 30.47 22.37
CA ASP A 236 0.54 29.21 22.50
C ASP A 236 0.33 28.52 21.13
N VAL A 237 0.17 27.19 21.16
CA VAL A 237 -0.12 26.35 19.99
C VAL A 237 -1.26 25.39 20.32
N HIS A 238 -2.42 25.61 19.69
CA HIS A 238 -3.62 24.81 19.89
C HIS A 238 -4.23 24.38 18.54
N ASP A 239 -5.28 23.54 18.61
CA ASP A 239 -5.92 22.93 17.45
C ASP A 239 -4.94 22.28 16.46
N LEU A 240 -3.86 21.69 17.01
CA LEU A 240 -2.83 21.01 16.21
C LEU A 240 -3.35 19.64 15.75
N HIS A 241 -3.70 19.56 14.48
CA HIS A 241 -4.08 18.32 13.82
C HIS A 241 -3.02 17.94 12.80
N VAL A 242 -2.60 16.69 12.82
CA VAL A 242 -1.64 16.13 11.88
C VAL A 242 -2.19 14.81 11.38
N TRP A 243 -2.25 14.64 10.07
CA TRP A 243 -2.75 13.41 9.46
C TRP A 243 -1.98 13.05 8.19
N THR A 244 -2.01 11.77 7.85
CA THR A 244 -1.52 11.27 6.57
C THR A 244 -2.65 11.30 5.55
N LEU A 245 -2.42 11.86 4.36
CA LEU A 245 -3.41 11.88 3.27
C LEU A 245 -3.20 10.72 2.28
N THR A 246 -1.94 10.40 1.98
CA THR A 246 -1.50 9.21 1.24
C THR A 246 -0.13 8.77 1.75
N SER A 247 0.36 7.62 1.28
CA SER A 247 1.67 7.02 1.59
C SER A 247 2.84 8.02 1.59
N ASP A 248 2.77 9.06 0.75
CA ASP A 248 3.85 10.03 0.54
C ASP A 248 3.48 11.49 0.91
N MET A 249 2.35 11.70 1.62
CA MET A 249 1.90 13.06 1.93
C MET A 249 1.27 13.15 3.32
N ASN A 250 1.98 13.81 4.23
CA ASN A 250 1.46 14.26 5.51
C ASN A 250 0.99 15.72 5.42
N VAL A 251 -0.08 16.03 6.14
CA VAL A 251 -0.69 17.36 6.18
C VAL A 251 -0.87 17.76 7.64
N ALA A 252 -0.74 19.04 7.94
CA ALA A 252 -1.00 19.59 9.26
C ALA A 252 -1.89 20.84 9.21
N SER A 253 -2.69 21.04 10.25
CA SER A 253 -3.32 22.32 10.57
C SER A 253 -3.03 22.66 12.03
N ALA A 254 -2.76 23.93 12.30
CA ALA A 254 -2.54 24.40 13.66
C ALA A 254 -2.87 25.88 13.79
N HIS A 255 -3.21 26.28 15.00
CA HIS A 255 -3.33 27.68 15.38
C HIS A 255 -2.10 28.09 16.18
N LEU A 256 -1.49 29.21 15.79
CA LEU A 256 -0.34 29.81 16.44
C LEU A 256 -0.76 31.14 17.04
N MET A 257 -0.84 31.20 18.37
CA MET A 257 -1.08 32.44 19.08
C MET A 257 0.24 33.18 19.22
N ILE A 258 0.30 34.44 18.77
CA ILE A 258 1.50 35.26 18.80
C ILE A 258 1.34 36.47 19.71
N ASP A 259 2.44 36.92 20.29
CA ASP A 259 2.47 38.19 21.02
C ASP A 259 2.21 39.36 20.04
N HIS A 260 1.84 40.53 20.56
CA HIS A 260 1.27 41.66 19.84
C HIS A 260 2.30 42.37 18.92
N GLU A 261 2.87 41.65 17.95
CA GLU A 261 3.77 42.17 16.94
C GLU A 261 3.03 42.59 15.67
N PRO A 262 3.48 43.67 14.99
CA PRO A 262 2.88 44.13 13.74
C PRO A 262 3.17 43.20 12.55
N ASN A 263 4.02 42.16 12.70
CA ASN A 263 4.45 41.31 11.60
C ASN A 263 4.50 39.82 11.98
N SER A 264 3.46 39.08 11.60
CA SER A 264 3.37 37.62 11.80
C SER A 264 4.16 36.77 10.81
N HIS A 265 4.69 37.37 9.73
CA HIS A 265 5.38 36.63 8.67
C HIS A 265 6.60 35.83 9.15
N PRO A 266 7.51 36.37 10.00
CA PRO A 266 8.68 35.62 10.44
C PRO A 266 8.33 34.38 11.25
N VAL A 267 7.26 34.43 12.06
CA VAL A 267 6.76 33.28 12.83
C VAL A 267 6.17 32.23 11.88
N LEU A 268 5.35 32.67 10.92
CA LEU A 268 4.74 31.79 9.93
C LEU A 268 5.79 31.07 9.07
N ASP A 269 6.81 31.78 8.60
CA ASP A 269 7.88 31.18 7.78
C ASP A 269 8.72 30.20 8.60
N GLN A 270 9.11 30.54 9.83
CA GLN A 270 9.82 29.61 10.72
C GLN A 270 9.02 28.35 11.03
N ALA A 271 7.71 28.49 11.32
CA ALA A 271 6.85 27.35 11.60
C ALA A 271 6.69 26.45 10.36
N ARG A 272 6.55 27.03 9.17
CA ARG A 272 6.49 26.28 7.90
C ARG A 272 7.80 25.55 7.60
N ASP A 273 8.93 26.21 7.81
CA ASP A 273 10.25 25.61 7.58
C ASP A 273 10.51 24.48 8.59
N LEU A 274 10.16 24.66 9.87
CA LEU A 274 10.23 23.61 10.89
C LEU A 274 9.39 22.38 10.52
N LEU A 275 8.12 22.57 10.16
CA LEU A 275 7.24 21.47 9.74
C LEU A 275 7.76 20.74 8.49
N LYS A 276 8.36 21.47 7.55
CA LYS A 276 8.87 20.90 6.31
C LYS A 276 10.22 20.18 6.50
N GLU A 277 11.15 20.78 7.24
CA GLU A 277 12.52 20.29 7.38
C GLU A 277 12.65 19.22 8.46
N GLU A 278 12.00 19.38 9.61
CA GLU A 278 12.09 18.42 10.72
C GLU A 278 11.05 17.29 10.60
N TYR A 279 9.84 17.59 10.10
CA TYR A 279 8.73 16.63 10.07
C TYR A 279 8.29 16.18 8.66
N GLY A 280 8.88 16.75 7.60
CA GLY A 280 8.54 16.39 6.22
C GLY A 280 7.13 16.84 5.77
N ILE A 281 6.48 17.75 6.51
CA ILE A 281 5.12 18.22 6.24
C ILE A 281 5.20 19.47 5.34
N ALA A 282 5.10 19.26 4.02
CA ALA A 282 5.12 20.35 3.04
C ALA A 282 3.78 21.09 2.89
N HIS A 283 2.67 20.45 3.31
CA HIS A 283 1.33 21.03 3.28
C HIS A 283 0.84 21.27 4.70
N ALA A 284 1.11 22.47 5.21
CA ALA A 284 0.62 22.93 6.50
C ALA A 284 -0.25 24.17 6.34
N THR A 285 -1.38 24.22 7.04
CA THR A 285 -2.21 25.42 7.18
C THR A 285 -2.05 25.93 8.60
N LEU A 286 -1.43 27.10 8.75
CA LEU A 286 -1.18 27.73 10.04
C LEU A 286 -2.03 28.99 10.14
N GLN A 287 -2.97 28.98 11.06
CA GLN A 287 -3.74 30.17 11.43
C GLN A 287 -2.95 30.94 12.47
N VAL A 288 -2.76 32.24 12.27
CA VAL A 288 -2.04 33.09 13.22
C VAL A 288 -3.03 33.98 13.94
N GLU A 289 -3.01 33.93 15.27
CA GLU A 289 -3.95 34.62 16.14
C GLU A 289 -3.20 35.56 17.09
N PRO A 290 -3.77 36.73 17.42
CA PRO A 290 -3.22 37.56 18.47
C PRO A 290 -3.44 36.90 19.84
N ASN A 291 -2.57 37.20 20.80
CA ASN A 291 -2.72 36.77 22.21
C ASN A 291 -3.98 37.28 22.93
N THR A 292 -4.78 38.12 22.29
CA THR A 292 -6.09 38.60 22.75
C THR A 292 -7.27 37.82 22.16
N HIS A 293 -7.01 36.78 21.36
CA HIS A 293 -8.06 35.96 20.76
C HIS A 293 -8.65 34.97 21.79
N GLU A 294 -9.90 35.20 22.19
CA GLU A 294 -10.63 34.35 23.15
C GLU A 294 -11.57 33.32 22.48
N GLY A 295 -11.68 33.33 21.14
CA GLY A 295 -12.63 32.51 20.38
C GLY A 295 -12.43 30.99 20.46
N CYS A 296 -11.30 30.56 21.03
CA CYS A 296 -10.92 29.16 21.18
C CYS A 296 -11.54 28.47 22.42
N GLU A 297 -12.12 29.22 23.37
CA GLU A 297 -12.92 28.62 24.46
C GLU A 297 -14.31 28.16 23.99
N ASP A 298 -14.84 28.76 22.91
CA ASP A 298 -16.21 28.53 22.40
C ASP A 298 -16.27 27.55 21.22
N ALA A 299 -15.16 27.33 20.50
CA ALA A 299 -15.05 26.37 19.41
C ALA A 299 -14.09 25.26 19.83
N THR A 300 -14.53 24.00 19.76
CA THR A 300 -13.79 22.78 20.11
C THR A 300 -12.35 22.78 19.55
N CYS A 301 -11.40 23.28 20.34
CA CYS A 301 -9.95 23.24 20.11
C CYS A 301 -9.28 22.21 21.03
#